data_AF-A0A127VFX3-F1
#
_entry.id   AF-A0A127VFX3-F1
#
_cell.length_a   1.000
_cell.length_b   1.000
_cell.length_c   1.000
_cell.angle_alpha   90.00
_cell.angle_beta   90.00
_cell.angle_gamma   90.00
#
_symmetry.space_group_name_H-M   'P 1'
#
loop_
_entity.id
_entity.type
_entity.pdbx_description
1 polymer ?
#
loop_
_entity_poly.entity_id
_entity_poly.type
_entity_poly.pdbx_seq_one_letter_code
_entity_poly.pdbx_strand_id
1 'polypeptide(L)'
;MKHILAIALLSCIPFLASAQRSEGKSKEIQAYKNTYLKEKLELTPEEAKIFWPIYSSMQSEQSELRQERRKNMISFRKSTEIENLSDTEVESLINNELNFKQKDLNIDRKYYNKLKSSLPIKTVGKYYRAEQTFKRELLSRYREGKK
;
A
#
# COMPACT_ATOMS: atom_id res chain seq x y z
N MET A 1 36.53 -27.14 12.78
CA MET A 1 35.53 -26.19 13.31
C MET A 1 35.32 -24.95 12.44
N LYS A 2 36.37 -24.33 11.88
CA LYS A 2 36.25 -23.14 10.99
C LYS A 2 35.43 -23.40 9.71
N HIS A 3 35.54 -24.60 9.12
CA HIS A 3 34.76 -24.99 7.93
C HIS A 3 33.29 -25.31 8.22
N ILE A 4 32.95 -25.74 9.44
CA ILE A 4 31.56 -26.01 9.85
C ILE A 4 30.78 -24.70 10.02
N LEU A 5 31.44 -23.65 10.55
CA LEU A 5 30.89 -22.30 10.61
C LEU A 5 30.67 -21.69 9.21
N ALA A 6 31.55 -21.97 8.25
CA ALA A 6 31.41 -21.48 6.87
C ALA A 6 30.25 -22.16 6.11
N ILE A 7 30.01 -23.46 6.34
CA ILE A 7 28.91 -24.20 5.73
C ILE A 7 27.55 -23.79 6.33
N ALA A 8 27.50 -23.51 7.63
CA ALA A 8 26.30 -22.98 8.29
C ALA A 8 25.90 -21.60 7.73
N LEU A 9 26.88 -20.73 7.46
CA LEU A 9 26.65 -19.39 6.91
C LEU A 9 26.12 -19.44 5.46
N LEU A 10 26.54 -20.43 4.66
CA LEU A 10 26.13 -20.58 3.26
C LEU A 10 24.67 -21.07 3.12
N SER A 11 24.12 -21.76 4.12
CA SER A 11 22.74 -22.27 4.10
C SER A 11 21.67 -21.18 4.32
N CYS A 12 22.06 -19.97 4.74
CA CYS A 12 21.13 -18.85 5.00
C CYS A 12 20.87 -17.96 3.77
N ILE A 13 21.62 -18.13 2.67
CA ILE A 13 21.47 -17.35 1.43
C ILE A 13 20.06 -17.46 0.79
N PRO A 14 19.39 -18.63 0.73
CA PRO A 14 18.07 -18.72 0.09
C PRO A 14 16.96 -17.97 0.86
N PHE A 15 17.11 -17.76 2.18
CA PHE A 15 16.14 -16.98 2.96
C PHE A 15 16.20 -15.48 2.66
N LEU A 16 17.40 -14.92 2.41
CA LEU A 16 17.57 -13.52 2.02
C LEU A 16 17.01 -13.25 0.62
N ALA A 17 17.15 -14.20 -0.31
CA ALA A 17 16.64 -14.06 -1.68
C ALA A 17 15.10 -13.95 -1.74
N SER A 18 14.38 -14.64 -0.85
CA SER A 18 12.91 -14.58 -0.78
C SER A 18 12.40 -13.23 -0.24
N ALA A 19 13.06 -12.68 0.79
CA ALA A 19 12.71 -11.38 1.38
C ALA A 19 12.95 -10.23 0.38
N GLN A 20 14.06 -10.25 -0.36
CA GLN A 20 14.37 -9.26 -1.40
C GLN A 20 13.34 -9.25 -2.54
N ARG A 21 12.79 -10.42 -2.91
CA ARG A 21 11.83 -10.55 -4.02
C ARG A 21 10.48 -9.88 -3.74
N SER A 22 10.00 -9.90 -2.49
CA SER A 22 8.76 -9.24 -2.10
C SER A 22 8.92 -7.72 -2.04
N GLU A 23 10.04 -7.24 -1.51
CA GLU A 23 10.33 -5.81 -1.43
C GLU A 23 10.53 -5.18 -2.82
N GLY A 24 11.22 -5.89 -3.72
CA GLY A 24 11.43 -5.46 -5.11
C GLY A 24 10.13 -5.20 -5.86
N LYS A 25 9.16 -6.13 -5.77
CA LYS A 25 7.83 -5.97 -6.41
C LYS A 25 7.05 -4.76 -5.90
N SER A 26 7.12 -4.49 -4.58
CA SER A 26 6.45 -3.32 -3.99
C SER A 26 7.03 -2.01 -4.53
N LYS A 27 8.37 -1.93 -4.63
CA LYS A 27 9.08 -0.75 -5.16
C LYS A 27 8.78 -0.53 -6.65
N GLU A 28 8.73 -1.60 -7.44
CA GLU A 28 8.38 -1.55 -8.86
C GLU A 28 6.96 -1.00 -9.08
N ILE A 29 5.98 -1.49 -8.32
CA ILE A 29 4.60 -1.02 -8.38
C ILE A 29 4.50 0.47 -8.00
N GLN A 30 5.25 0.92 -6.99
CA GLN A 30 5.28 2.33 -6.59
C GLN A 30 5.91 3.23 -7.64
N ALA A 31 7.03 2.80 -8.25
CA ALA A 31 7.67 3.55 -9.33
C ALA A 31 6.75 3.67 -10.55
N TYR A 32 6.08 2.57 -10.90
CA TYR A 32 5.08 2.56 -11.98
C TYR A 32 3.90 3.47 -11.65
N LYS A 33 3.38 3.42 -10.41
CA LYS A 33 2.30 4.30 -9.95
C LYS A 33 2.67 5.78 -10.08
N ASN A 34 3.86 6.17 -9.65
CA ASN A 34 4.33 7.55 -9.74
C ASN A 34 4.41 8.02 -11.20
N THR A 35 4.89 7.18 -12.09
CA THR A 35 4.96 7.47 -13.54
C THR A 35 3.56 7.60 -14.13
N TYR A 36 2.66 6.67 -13.82
CA TYR A 36 1.27 6.71 -14.25
C TYR A 36 0.53 7.97 -13.79
N LEU A 37 0.74 8.38 -12.53
CA LEU A 37 0.17 9.62 -12.00
C LEU A 37 0.74 10.86 -12.72
N LYS A 38 2.05 10.91 -12.98
CA LYS A 38 2.65 12.02 -13.75
C LYS A 38 1.99 12.17 -15.13
N GLU A 39 1.80 11.07 -15.83
CA GLU A 39 1.18 11.06 -17.16
C GLU A 39 -0.30 11.46 -17.14
N LYS A 40 -1.08 11.02 -16.14
CA LYS A 40 -2.53 11.25 -16.11
C LYS A 40 -2.96 12.59 -15.51
N LEU A 41 -2.17 13.13 -14.59
CA LEU A 41 -2.53 14.38 -13.93
C LEU A 41 -2.15 15.59 -14.79
N GLU A 42 -1.10 15.49 -15.61
CA GLU A 42 -0.60 16.57 -16.49
C GLU A 42 -0.36 17.87 -15.69
N LEU A 43 0.24 17.73 -14.51
CA LEU A 43 0.45 18.85 -13.58
C LEU A 43 1.39 19.89 -14.18
N THR A 44 1.07 21.17 -14.00
CA THR A 44 2.05 22.23 -14.27
C THR A 44 3.23 22.11 -13.28
N PRO A 45 4.39 22.72 -13.58
CA PRO A 45 5.52 22.72 -12.64
C PRO A 45 5.16 23.27 -11.25
N GLU A 46 4.23 24.22 -11.18
CA GLU A 46 3.75 24.82 -9.92
C GLU A 46 2.82 23.88 -9.18
N GLU A 47 1.85 23.28 -9.87
CA GLU A 47 0.94 22.29 -9.26
C GLU A 47 1.71 21.05 -8.79
N ALA A 48 2.72 20.60 -9.54
CA ALA A 48 3.56 19.46 -9.17
C ALA A 48 4.31 19.70 -7.87
N LYS A 49 4.89 20.91 -7.68
CA LYS A 49 5.58 21.29 -6.44
C LYS A 49 4.66 21.21 -5.21
N ILE A 50 3.36 21.41 -5.38
CA ILE A 50 2.36 21.33 -4.31
C ILE A 50 1.84 19.89 -4.15
N PHE A 51 1.53 19.21 -5.25
CA PHE A 51 0.92 17.89 -5.25
C PHE A 51 1.83 16.80 -4.66
N TRP A 52 3.09 16.73 -5.11
CA TRP A 52 3.99 15.63 -4.74
C TRP A 52 4.28 15.54 -3.24
N PRO A 53 4.54 16.65 -2.51
CA PRO A 53 4.68 16.61 -1.06
C PRO A 53 3.43 16.09 -0.36
N ILE A 54 2.24 16.58 -0.76
CA ILE A 54 0.96 16.16 -0.16
C ILE A 54 0.71 14.68 -0.41
N TYR A 55 0.93 14.22 -1.64
CA TYR A 55 0.80 12.81 -2.03
C TYR A 55 1.79 11.91 -1.28
N SER A 56 3.05 12.34 -1.13
CA SER A 56 4.08 11.58 -0.41
C SER A 56 3.70 11.39 1.06
N SER A 57 3.28 12.46 1.75
CA SER A 57 2.82 12.37 3.14
C SER A 57 1.61 11.45 3.29
N MET A 58 0.66 11.51 2.35
CA MET A 58 -0.48 10.60 2.32
C MET A 58 -0.05 9.14 2.16
N GLN A 59 0.89 8.85 1.25
CA GLN A 59 1.42 7.50 1.07
C GLN A 59 2.15 7.00 2.33
N SER A 60 2.87 7.87 3.05
CA SER A 60 3.50 7.51 4.33
C SER A 60 2.46 7.12 5.37
N GLU A 61 1.46 7.98 5.61
CA GLU A 61 0.40 7.71 6.61
C GLU A 61 -0.40 6.46 6.26
N GLN A 62 -0.75 6.25 4.97
CA GLN A 62 -1.40 5.02 4.53
C GLN A 62 -0.49 3.79 4.71
N SER A 63 0.82 3.92 4.48
CA SER A 63 1.79 2.84 4.67
C SER A 63 1.92 2.44 6.14
N GLU A 64 1.98 3.43 7.03
CA GLU A 64 2.01 3.26 8.48
C GLU A 64 0.74 2.55 8.97
N LEU A 65 -0.44 3.01 8.53
CA LEU A 65 -1.72 2.37 8.85
C LEU A 65 -1.77 0.90 8.36
N ARG A 66 -1.27 0.64 7.15
CA ARG A 66 -1.15 -0.74 6.63
C ARG A 66 -0.12 -1.56 7.44
N GLN A 67 0.95 -0.95 7.93
CA GLN A 67 1.94 -1.63 8.76
C GLN A 67 1.35 -1.97 10.15
N GLU A 68 0.63 -1.05 10.77
CA GLU A 68 -0.14 -1.26 12.00
C GLU A 68 -1.10 -2.45 11.81
N ARG A 69 -1.87 -2.46 10.72
CA ARG A 69 -2.76 -3.58 10.38
C ARG A 69 -2.02 -4.92 10.23
N ARG A 70 -0.82 -4.91 9.63
CA ARG A 70 0.00 -6.14 9.48
C ARG A 70 0.54 -6.64 10.83
N LYS A 71 0.97 -5.72 11.70
CA LYS A 71 1.54 -6.03 13.02
C LYS A 71 0.48 -6.54 14.00
N ASN A 72 -0.72 -5.96 13.98
CA ASN A 72 -1.78 -6.29 14.95
C ASN A 72 -2.48 -7.64 14.68
N MET A 73 -2.05 -8.37 13.65
CA MET A 73 -2.19 -9.82 13.34
C MET A 73 -3.57 -10.49 13.40
N ILE A 74 -4.60 -9.87 13.95
CA ILE A 74 -5.99 -10.33 13.97
C ILE A 74 -6.68 -9.66 12.78
N SER A 75 -6.63 -10.34 11.63
CA SER A 75 -7.34 -9.90 10.43
C SER A 75 -8.03 -11.11 9.80
N PHE A 76 -9.21 -10.89 9.22
CA PHE A 76 -9.97 -11.91 8.49
C PHE A 76 -9.14 -12.67 7.43
N ARG A 77 -8.03 -12.10 6.95
CA ARG A 77 -7.10 -12.75 6.01
C ARG A 77 -6.22 -13.85 6.62
N LYS A 78 -6.02 -13.86 7.93
CA LYS A 78 -5.16 -14.82 8.64
C LYS A 78 -5.97 -15.82 9.47
N SER A 79 -7.23 -15.51 9.79
CA SER A 79 -8.16 -16.46 10.40
C SER A 79 -8.66 -17.41 9.31
N THR A 80 -8.24 -18.67 9.35
CA THR A 80 -8.69 -19.69 8.39
C THR A 80 -10.10 -20.17 8.68
N GLU A 81 -10.53 -20.20 9.95
CA GLU A 81 -11.84 -20.72 10.36
C GLU A 81 -12.44 -19.83 11.46
N ILE A 82 -13.47 -19.04 11.09
CA ILE A 82 -14.21 -18.19 12.02
C ILE A 82 -14.97 -19.03 13.06
N GLU A 83 -15.36 -20.25 12.67
CA GLU A 83 -16.11 -21.21 13.47
C GLU A 83 -15.36 -21.70 14.72
N ASN A 84 -14.03 -21.56 14.73
CA ASN A 84 -13.19 -21.95 15.87
C ASN A 84 -12.89 -20.79 16.83
N LEU A 85 -13.34 -19.57 16.51
CA LEU A 85 -13.13 -18.40 17.35
C LEU A 85 -14.29 -18.23 18.32
N SER A 86 -13.98 -17.73 19.51
CA SER A 86 -15.01 -17.27 20.43
C SER A 86 -15.73 -16.03 19.90
N ASP A 87 -16.96 -15.80 20.35
CA ASP A 87 -17.76 -14.63 19.98
C ASP A 87 -17.02 -13.31 20.20
N THR A 88 -16.23 -13.22 21.29
CA THR A 88 -15.44 -12.03 21.62
C THR A 88 -14.26 -11.81 20.67
N GLU A 89 -13.63 -12.88 20.17
CA GLU A 89 -12.58 -12.80 19.16
C GLU A 89 -13.14 -12.39 17.79
N VAL A 90 -14.31 -12.90 17.43
CA VAL A 90 -15.02 -12.52 16.19
C VAL A 90 -15.45 -11.05 16.26
N GLU A 91 -16.00 -10.61 17.39
CA GLU A 91 -16.37 -9.21 17.60
C GLU A 91 -15.13 -8.29 17.53
N SER A 92 -14.02 -8.69 18.15
CA SER A 92 -12.75 -7.96 18.07
C SER A 92 -12.25 -7.86 16.62
N LEU A 93 -12.32 -8.94 15.84
CA LEU A 93 -11.99 -8.94 14.41
C LEU A 93 -12.83 -7.93 13.62
N ILE A 94 -14.15 -7.92 13.84
CA ILE A 94 -15.08 -6.99 13.19
C ILE A 94 -14.72 -5.55 13.56
N ASN A 95 -14.58 -5.26 14.85
CA ASN A 95 -14.28 -3.92 15.34
C ASN A 95 -12.93 -3.41 14.83
N ASN A 96 -11.91 -4.28 14.78
CA ASN A 96 -10.60 -3.93 14.21
C ASN A 96 -10.69 -3.59 12.72
N GLU A 97 -11.49 -4.32 11.94
CA GLU A 97 -11.69 -4.02 10.52
C GLU A 97 -12.44 -2.70 10.31
N LEU A 98 -13.48 -2.44 11.10
CA LEU A 98 -14.24 -1.20 11.05
C LEU A 98 -13.36 0.01 11.45
N ASN A 99 -12.59 -0.12 12.53
CA ASN A 99 -11.64 0.89 12.98
C ASN A 99 -10.57 1.19 11.92
N PHE A 100 -10.05 0.15 11.26
CA PHE A 100 -9.11 0.32 10.15
C PHE A 100 -9.74 1.12 9.00
N LYS A 101 -10.95 0.74 8.56
CA LYS A 101 -11.67 1.44 7.49
C LYS A 101 -11.94 2.91 7.85
N GLN A 102 -12.29 3.18 9.10
CA GLN A 102 -12.51 4.54 9.58
C GLN A 102 -11.21 5.37 9.55
N LYS A 103 -10.10 4.81 10.04
CA LYS A 103 -8.78 5.47 9.98
C LYS A 103 -8.35 5.75 8.54
N ASP A 104 -8.53 4.78 7.63
CA ASP A 104 -8.20 4.91 6.21
C ASP A 104 -9.01 6.04 5.55
N LEU A 105 -10.33 6.08 5.77
CA LEU A 105 -11.20 7.13 5.27
C LEU A 105 -10.85 8.52 5.86
N ASN A 106 -10.44 8.57 7.13
CA ASN A 106 -10.00 9.81 7.76
C ASN A 106 -8.73 10.37 7.10
N ILE A 107 -7.77 9.50 6.76
CA ILE A 107 -6.58 9.88 5.99
C ILE A 107 -7.00 10.42 4.62
N ASP A 108 -7.87 9.71 3.90
CA ASP A 108 -8.34 10.13 2.58
C ASP A 108 -9.02 11.51 2.63
N ARG A 109 -9.88 11.76 3.62
CA ARG A 109 -10.54 13.06 3.82
C ARG A 109 -9.55 14.17 4.16
N LYS A 110 -8.59 13.90 5.04
CA LYS A 110 -7.53 14.85 5.43
C LYS A 110 -6.74 15.32 4.21
N TYR A 111 -6.32 14.39 3.36
CA TYR A 111 -5.52 14.71 2.17
C TYR A 111 -6.35 15.28 1.03
N TYR A 112 -7.61 14.86 0.87
CA TYR A 112 -8.56 15.52 -0.01
C TYR A 112 -8.68 17.02 0.32
N ASN A 113 -8.89 17.36 1.59
CA ASN A 113 -9.03 18.75 2.01
C ASN A 113 -7.74 19.56 1.74
N LYS A 114 -6.56 18.98 2.01
CA LYS A 114 -5.27 19.62 1.67
C LYS A 114 -5.11 19.88 0.18
N LEU A 115 -5.41 18.87 -0.66
CA LEU A 115 -5.33 19.00 -2.11
C LEU A 115 -6.33 20.03 -2.64
N LYS A 116 -7.58 19.99 -2.16
CA LYS A 116 -8.64 20.92 -2.54
C LYS A 116 -8.29 22.38 -2.21
N SER A 117 -7.63 22.63 -1.09
CA SER A 117 -7.26 23.99 -0.67
C SER A 117 -6.09 24.58 -1.46
N SER A 118 -5.27 23.76 -2.10
CA SER A 118 -4.03 24.21 -2.76
C SER A 118 -3.96 23.92 -4.26
N LEU A 119 -4.91 23.16 -4.81
CA LEU A 119 -4.96 22.78 -6.23
C LEU A 119 -6.37 22.97 -6.81
N PRO A 120 -6.49 23.20 -8.13
CA PRO A 120 -7.78 23.24 -8.80
C PRO A 120 -8.57 21.94 -8.60
N ILE A 121 -9.88 22.04 -8.40
CA ILE A 121 -10.74 20.88 -8.17
C ILE A 121 -10.69 19.86 -9.33
N LYS A 122 -10.45 20.33 -10.56
CA LYS A 122 -10.26 19.46 -11.74
C LYS A 122 -9.00 18.60 -11.61
N THR A 123 -7.91 19.17 -11.08
CA THR A 123 -6.65 18.47 -10.82
C THR A 123 -6.84 17.39 -9.74
N VAL A 124 -7.56 17.73 -8.66
CA VAL A 124 -7.95 16.75 -7.63
C VAL A 124 -8.82 15.64 -8.21
N GLY A 125 -9.78 15.98 -9.07
CA GLY A 125 -10.63 14.99 -9.76
C GLY A 125 -9.84 14.07 -10.69
N LYS A 126 -8.87 14.59 -11.46
CA LYS A 126 -7.95 13.80 -12.29
C LYS A 126 -7.17 12.80 -11.42
N TYR A 127 -6.70 13.22 -10.25
CA TYR A 127 -6.02 12.33 -9.30
C TYR A 127 -6.90 11.14 -8.89
N TYR A 128 -8.13 11.37 -8.45
CA TYR A 128 -9.03 10.27 -8.06
C TYR A 128 -9.37 9.34 -9.23
N ARG A 129 -9.54 9.89 -10.44
CA ARG A 129 -9.72 9.08 -11.65
C ARG A 129 -8.48 8.25 -11.97
N ALA A 130 -7.28 8.83 -11.81
CA ALA A 130 -6.02 8.14 -12.03
C ALA A 130 -5.83 6.99 -11.04
N GLU A 131 -6.13 7.16 -9.76
CA GLU A 131 -6.09 6.07 -8.76
C GLU A 131 -7.01 4.89 -9.13
N GLN A 132 -8.24 5.18 -9.55
CA GLN A 132 -9.21 4.14 -9.92
C GLN A 132 -8.79 3.39 -11.18
N THR A 133 -8.29 4.11 -12.18
CA THR A 133 -7.82 3.51 -13.43
C THR A 133 -6.52 2.74 -13.25
N PHE A 134 -5.60 3.22 -12.40
CA PHE A 134 -4.36 2.52 -12.05
C PHE A 134 -4.63 1.15 -11.43
N LYS A 135 -5.62 1.03 -10.52
CA LYS A 135 -6.00 -0.26 -9.93
C LYS A 135 -6.46 -1.26 -10.99
N ARG A 136 -7.23 -0.80 -11.99
CA ARG A 136 -7.69 -1.64 -13.11
C ARG A 136 -6.53 -2.06 -14.01
N GLU A 137 -5.66 -1.11 -14.36
CA GLU A 137 -4.46 -1.33 -15.17
C GLU A 137 -3.51 -2.35 -14.52
N LEU A 138 -3.24 -2.18 -13.22
CA LEU A 138 -2.39 -3.10 -12.46
C LEU A 138 -2.96 -4.52 -12.45
N LEU A 139 -4.28 -4.67 -12.32
CA LEU A 139 -4.94 -5.97 -12.39
C LEU A 139 -4.89 -6.59 -13.79
N SER A 140 -5.02 -5.79 -14.86
CA SER A 140 -4.90 -6.29 -16.24
C SER A 140 -3.49 -6.82 -16.50
N ARG A 141 -2.45 -6.04 -16.17
CA ARG A 141 -1.05 -6.43 -16.34
C ARG A 141 -0.71 -7.71 -15.57
N TYR A 142 -1.24 -7.88 -14.37
CA TYR A 142 -1.01 -9.09 -13.58
C TYR A 142 -1.70 -10.34 -14.18
N ARG A 143 -2.82 -10.15 -14.91
CA ARG A 143 -3.50 -11.23 -15.64
C ARG A 143 -2.79 -11.57 -16.95
N GLU A 144 -2.29 -10.57 -17.67
CA GLU A 144 -1.59 -10.73 -18.95
C GLU A 144 -0.20 -11.34 -18.77
N GLY A 145 0.57 -10.92 -17.76
CA GLY A 145 1.89 -11.49 -17.45
C GLY A 145 1.87 -12.89 -16.82
N LYS A 146 0.69 -13.52 -16.70
CA LYS A 146 0.50 -14.92 -16.28
C LYS A 146 0.27 -15.88 -17.46
N LYS A 147 0.19 -15.38 -18.69
CA LYS A 147 0.28 -16.19 -19.91
C LYS A 147 1.72 -16.29 -20.35
#